data_AF-A0A959UZK2-F1
#
_entry.id   AF-A0A959UZK2-F1
#
_cell.length_a   1.000
_cell.length_b   1.000
_cell.length_c   1.000
_cell.angle_alpha   90.00
_cell.angle_beta   90.00
_cell.angle_gamma   90.00
#
_symmetry.space_group_name_H-M   'P 1'
#
loop_
_entity.id
_entity.type
_entity.pdbx_description
1 polymer ?
#
loop_
_entity_poly.entity_id
_entity_poly.type
_entity_poly.pdbx_seq_one_letter_code
_entity_poly.pdbx_strand_id
1 'polypeptide(L)'
;VYFPRLVVPVSMAVSSLVSYLIQLGTFLLIYGYYFLQGAEGWAPSPWLFALPALVALMALLGLGSGILVSSMTTKYRDLGFLVGFGVQMLMYASPVIMPLERLSRIPWLLTLFKLNPMTPVIEATRAAFFGYPIDWLGLLYAASFTTVVLLLGLLVFNRVERSFADIV
;
A
#
# COMPACT_ATOMS: atom_id res chain seq x y z
N VAL A 1 -9.43 -27.34 18.44
CA VAL A 1 -9.03 -25.93 18.68
C VAL A 1 -9.34 -25.14 17.42
N TYR A 2 -10.28 -24.19 17.47
CA TYR A 2 -10.69 -23.42 16.27
C TYR A 2 -9.61 -22.39 15.96
N PHE A 3 -8.75 -22.66 14.97
CA PHE A 3 -7.73 -21.71 14.54
C PHE A 3 -8.41 -20.73 13.57
N PRO A 4 -8.58 -19.44 13.92
CA PRO A 4 -9.25 -18.50 13.04
C PRO A 4 -8.36 -18.28 11.82
N ARG A 5 -8.86 -18.61 10.63
CA ARG A 5 -8.04 -18.61 9.40
C ARG A 5 -7.56 -17.20 9.02
N LEU A 6 -8.23 -16.15 9.52
CA LEU A 6 -7.82 -14.74 9.40
C LEU A 6 -6.51 -14.40 10.13
N VAL A 7 -6.08 -15.21 11.11
CA VAL A 7 -4.83 -14.95 11.85
C VAL A 7 -3.62 -14.99 10.93
N VAL A 8 -3.64 -15.82 9.88
CA VAL A 8 -2.50 -15.98 8.96
C VAL A 8 -2.30 -14.74 8.06
N PRO A 9 -3.31 -14.20 7.33
CA PRO A 9 -3.13 -12.96 6.58
C PRO A 9 -2.78 -11.76 7.47
N VAL A 10 -3.37 -11.69 8.66
CA VAL A 10 -3.10 -10.60 9.61
C VAL A 10 -1.66 -10.67 10.14
N SER A 11 -1.15 -11.87 10.48
CA SER A 11 0.23 -12.01 10.95
C SER A 11 1.23 -11.59 9.87
N MET A 12 0.98 -11.96 8.61
CA MET A 12 1.81 -11.53 7.48
C MET A 12 1.82 -10.01 7.31
N ALA A 13 0.65 -9.37 7.41
CA ALA A 13 0.56 -7.90 7.35
C ALA A 13 1.34 -7.22 8.49
N VAL A 14 1.25 -7.76 9.71
CA VAL A 14 2.03 -7.26 10.86
C VAL A 14 3.53 -7.45 10.65
N SER A 15 3.97 -8.61 10.15
CA SER A 15 5.38 -8.84 9.82
C SER A 15 5.89 -7.85 8.76
N SER A 16 5.10 -7.57 7.73
CA SER A 16 5.46 -6.57 6.71
C SER A 16 5.53 -5.15 7.27
N LEU A 17 4.65 -4.79 8.23
CA LEU A 17 4.71 -3.51 8.93
C LEU A 17 6.01 -3.36 9.73
N VAL A 18 6.48 -4.41 10.40
CA VAL A 18 7.77 -4.38 11.10
C VAL A 18 8.92 -4.14 10.12
N SER A 19 8.94 -4.83 8.97
CA SER A 19 9.95 -4.60 7.93
C SER A 19 9.90 -3.16 7.40
N TYR A 20 8.70 -2.60 7.20
CA TYR A 20 8.52 -1.22 6.79
C TYR A 20 9.06 -0.24 7.85
N LEU A 21 8.81 -0.47 9.14
CA LEU A 21 9.32 0.38 10.21
C LEU A 21 10.86 0.41 10.26
N ILE A 22 11.51 -0.73 9.99
CA ILE A 22 12.97 -0.79 9.88
C ILE A 22 13.46 0.06 8.69
N GLN A 23 12.81 -0.07 7.52
CA GLN A 23 13.14 0.72 6.33
C GLN A 23 12.91 2.22 6.55
N LEU A 24 11.79 2.58 7.19
CA LEU A 24 11.48 3.96 7.57
C LEU A 24 12.50 4.50 8.58
N GLY A 25 12.92 3.70 9.56
CA GLY A 25 13.96 4.08 10.52
C GLY A 25 15.29 4.39 9.84
N THR A 26 15.74 3.53 8.93
CA THR A 26 16.94 3.78 8.11
C THR A 26 16.81 5.05 7.27
N PHE A 27 15.63 5.25 6.64
CA PHE A 27 15.35 6.47 5.89
C PHE A 27 15.42 7.72 6.78
N LEU A 28 14.82 7.69 7.98
CA LEU A 28 14.83 8.81 8.92
C LEU A 28 16.25 9.16 9.40
N LEU A 29 17.13 8.16 9.57
CA LEU A 29 18.55 8.42 9.92
C LEU A 29 19.26 9.18 8.80
N ILE A 30 19.09 8.75 7.55
CA ILE A 30 19.67 9.43 6.39
C ILE A 30 19.06 10.83 6.22
N TYR A 31 17.74 10.94 6.34
CA TYR A 31 17.01 12.20 6.28
C TYR A 31 17.51 13.19 7.33
N GLY A 32 17.64 12.75 8.59
CA GLY A 32 18.16 13.57 9.68
C GLY A 32 19.60 14.03 9.44
N TYR A 33 20.45 13.17 8.91
CA TYR A 33 21.83 13.52 8.56
C TYR A 33 21.91 14.63 7.51
N TYR A 34 21.12 14.55 6.42
CA TYR A 34 21.08 15.58 5.38
C TYR A 34 20.38 16.86 5.83
N PHE A 35 19.35 16.74 6.68
CA PHE A 35 18.68 17.89 7.29
C PHE A 35 19.65 18.72 8.14
N LEU A 36 20.48 18.08 8.96
CA LEU A 36 21.48 18.74 9.81
C LEU A 36 22.60 19.43 9.02
N GLN A 37 22.87 18.99 7.78
CA GLN A 37 23.84 19.64 6.89
C GLN A 37 23.30 20.90 6.20
N GLY A 38 22.05 21.28 6.46
CA GLY A 38 21.46 22.49 5.89
C GLY A 38 21.13 22.37 4.40
N ALA A 39 20.86 21.15 3.91
CA ALA A 39 20.44 20.96 2.52
C ALA A 39 19.11 21.69 2.26
N GLU A 40 19.13 22.65 1.32
CA GLU A 40 17.94 23.37 0.88
C GLU A 40 16.92 22.38 0.28
N GLY A 41 15.65 22.44 0.72
CA GLY A 41 14.56 21.59 0.24
C GLY A 41 14.11 20.45 1.20
N TRP A 42 14.78 20.27 2.34
CA TRP A 42 14.42 19.27 3.36
C TRP A 42 13.60 19.92 4.48
N ALA A 43 12.47 20.54 4.14
CA ALA A 43 11.60 21.18 5.14
C ALA A 43 10.51 20.19 5.61
N PRO A 44 10.55 19.70 6.86
CA PRO A 44 9.49 18.85 7.37
C PRO A 44 8.18 19.63 7.38
N SER A 45 7.19 19.11 6.64
CA SER A 45 5.87 19.69 6.56
C SER A 45 5.04 19.29 7.80
N PRO A 46 4.04 20.08 8.24
CA PRO A 46 3.06 19.64 9.25
C PRO A 46 2.37 18.31 8.90
N TRP A 47 2.40 17.92 7.61
CA TRP A 47 1.90 16.64 7.13
C TRP A 47 2.64 15.41 7.65
N LEU A 48 3.78 15.57 8.33
CA LEU A 48 4.45 14.47 9.01
C LEU A 48 3.53 13.77 10.03
N PHE A 49 2.61 14.51 10.67
CA PHE A 49 1.61 13.94 11.57
C PHE A 49 0.59 13.04 10.88
N ALA A 50 0.44 13.13 9.55
CA ALA A 50 -0.44 12.26 8.78
C ALA A 50 0.20 10.90 8.44
N LEU A 51 1.51 10.71 8.69
CA LEU A 51 2.21 9.46 8.39
C LEU A 51 1.54 8.22 9.01
N PRO A 52 1.12 8.20 10.29
CA PRO A 52 0.45 7.03 10.85
C PRO A 52 -0.84 6.68 10.10
N ALA A 53 -1.60 7.68 9.63
CA ALA A 53 -2.81 7.46 8.85
C ALA A 53 -2.49 6.92 7.45
N LEU A 54 -1.44 7.42 6.80
CA LEU A 54 -0.99 6.91 5.49
C LEU A 54 -0.50 5.46 5.59
N VAL A 55 0.27 5.13 6.63
CA VAL A 55 0.74 3.76 6.90
C VAL A 55 -0.45 2.83 7.18
N ALA A 56 -1.44 3.29 7.97
CA ALA A 56 -2.66 2.52 8.20
C ALA A 56 -3.43 2.26 6.90
N LEU A 57 -3.55 3.27 6.02
CA LEU A 57 -4.20 3.12 4.73
C LEU A 57 -3.48 2.09 3.84
N MET A 58 -2.15 2.14 3.76
CA MET A 58 -1.34 1.15 3.05
C MET A 58 -1.53 -0.25 3.62
N ALA A 59 -1.51 -0.38 4.95
CA ALA A 59 -1.68 -1.65 5.65
C ALA A 59 -3.05 -2.27 5.37
N LEU A 60 -4.12 -1.47 5.42
CA LEU A 60 -5.49 -1.92 5.14
C LEU A 60 -5.67 -2.33 3.69
N LEU A 61 -5.08 -1.60 2.74
CA LEU A 61 -5.12 -1.95 1.32
C LEU A 61 -4.36 -3.26 1.04
N GLY A 62 -3.16 -3.40 1.61
CA GLY A 62 -2.37 -4.62 1.54
C GLY A 62 -3.06 -5.82 2.19
N LEU A 63 -3.72 -5.62 3.32
CA LEU A 63 -4.49 -6.65 4.00
C LEU A 63 -5.75 -7.05 3.21
N GLY A 64 -6.52 -6.09 2.71
CA GLY A 64 -7.74 -6.37 1.93
C GLY A 64 -7.42 -7.12 0.63
N SER A 65 -6.41 -6.66 -0.11
CA SER A 65 -5.93 -7.35 -1.31
C SER A 65 -5.30 -8.71 -1.00
N GLY A 66 -4.52 -8.82 0.08
CA GLY A 66 -3.90 -10.07 0.53
C GLY A 66 -4.91 -11.14 0.92
N ILE A 67 -6.00 -10.74 1.62
CA ILE A 67 -7.10 -11.64 1.96
C ILE A 67 -7.83 -12.12 0.69
N LEU A 68 -8.13 -11.21 -0.25
CA LEU A 68 -8.72 -11.57 -1.55
C LEU A 68 -7.87 -12.60 -2.29
N VAL A 69 -6.58 -12.30 -2.47
CA VAL A 69 -5.65 -13.18 -3.17
C VAL A 69 -5.54 -14.52 -2.45
N SER A 70 -5.35 -14.52 -1.13
CA SER A 70 -5.26 -15.74 -0.33
C SER A 70 -6.48 -16.64 -0.55
N SER A 71 -7.69 -16.07 -0.49
CA SER A 71 -8.93 -16.82 -0.74
C SER A 71 -8.99 -17.42 -2.16
N MET A 72 -8.47 -16.74 -3.18
CA MET A 72 -8.45 -17.26 -4.56
C MET A 72 -7.36 -18.33 -4.77
N THR A 73 -6.18 -18.13 -4.19
CA THR A 73 -5.05 -19.06 -4.31
C THR A 73 -5.31 -20.41 -3.64
N THR A 74 -6.18 -20.46 -2.63
CA THR A 74 -6.63 -21.74 -2.05
C THR A 74 -7.39 -22.61 -3.04
N LYS A 75 -8.08 -22.00 -4.02
CA LYS A 75 -8.81 -22.70 -5.08
C LYS A 75 -7.98 -22.90 -6.35
N TYR A 76 -7.09 -21.95 -6.66
CA TYR A 76 -6.25 -21.97 -7.87
C TYR A 76 -4.80 -21.66 -7.54
N ARG A 77 -3.98 -22.71 -7.41
CA ARG A 77 -2.58 -22.60 -6.98
C ARG A 77 -1.72 -21.72 -7.90
N ASP A 78 -2.01 -21.72 -9.20
CA ASP A 78 -1.23 -20.97 -10.20
C ASP A 78 -1.44 -19.45 -10.12
N LEU A 79 -2.53 -19.00 -9.49
CA LEU A 79 -2.77 -17.56 -9.26
C LEU A 79 -1.70 -16.94 -8.34
N GLY A 80 -1.03 -17.73 -7.49
CA GLY A 80 0.04 -17.23 -6.64
C GLY A 80 1.19 -16.63 -7.45
N PHE A 81 1.63 -17.31 -8.52
CA PHE A 81 2.69 -16.84 -9.41
C PHE A 81 2.24 -15.58 -10.18
N LEU A 82 1.01 -15.60 -10.70
CA LEU A 82 0.45 -14.48 -11.46
C LEU A 82 0.33 -13.21 -10.60
N VAL A 83 -0.10 -13.36 -9.34
CA VAL A 83 -0.19 -12.23 -8.41
C VAL A 83 1.19 -11.71 -8.04
N GLY A 84 2.18 -12.58 -7.79
CA GLY A 84 3.55 -12.14 -7.52
C GLY A 84 4.12 -11.28 -8.65
N PHE A 85 3.93 -11.73 -9.90
CA PHE A 85 4.30 -10.97 -11.09
C PHE A 85 3.50 -9.65 -11.20
N GLY A 86 2.18 -9.69 -10.97
CA GLY A 86 1.32 -8.51 -11.00
C GLY A 86 1.71 -7.44 -9.98
N VAL A 87 2.09 -7.83 -8.77
CA VAL A 87 2.58 -6.90 -7.73
C VAL A 87 3.89 -6.26 -8.15
N GLN A 88 4.81 -7.01 -8.76
CA GLN A 88 6.05 -6.45 -9.30
C GLN A 88 5.76 -5.42 -10.41
N MET A 89 4.85 -5.74 -11.35
CA MET A 89 4.45 -4.78 -12.37
C MET A 89 3.81 -3.51 -11.77
N LEU A 90 2.95 -3.68 -10.77
CA LEU A 90 2.30 -2.55 -10.07
C LEU A 90 3.29 -1.64 -9.38
N MET A 91 4.39 -2.19 -8.84
CA MET A 91 5.48 -1.39 -8.27
C MET A 91 6.11 -0.49 -9.34
N TYR A 92 6.38 -1.01 -10.54
CA TYR A 92 6.89 -0.20 -11.65
C TYR A 92 5.87 0.82 -12.17
N ALA A 93 4.57 0.51 -12.07
CA ALA A 93 3.45 1.40 -12.40
C ALA A 93 3.05 2.36 -11.25
N SER A 94 3.99 2.67 -10.35
CA SER A 94 3.80 3.58 -9.23
C SER A 94 4.90 4.65 -9.21
N PRO A 95 4.65 5.83 -8.63
CA PRO A 95 5.60 6.94 -8.67
C PRO A 95 6.80 6.75 -7.73
N VAL A 96 7.17 5.50 -7.40
CA VAL A 96 8.36 5.16 -6.60
C VAL A 96 9.64 5.46 -7.38
N ILE A 97 9.70 5.05 -8.65
CA ILE A 97 10.90 5.18 -9.49
C ILE A 97 10.88 6.49 -10.28
N MET A 98 9.70 6.89 -10.78
CA MET A 98 9.54 8.06 -11.63
C MET A 98 8.61 9.11 -10.97
N PRO A 99 9.09 10.33 -10.69
CA PRO A 99 8.26 11.40 -10.18
C PRO A 99 7.15 11.79 -11.16
N LEU A 100 5.96 12.11 -10.66
CA LEU A 100 4.80 12.51 -11.48
C LEU A 100 5.08 13.74 -12.36
N GLU A 101 5.97 14.62 -11.93
CA GLU A 101 6.40 15.80 -12.69
C GLU A 101 7.02 15.41 -14.05
N ARG A 102 7.81 14.32 -14.09
CA ARG A 102 8.40 13.83 -15.34
C ARG A 102 7.37 13.13 -16.22
N LEU A 103 6.35 12.53 -15.60
CA LEU A 103 5.25 11.82 -16.27
C LEU A 103 4.23 12.77 -16.92
N SER A 104 4.19 14.05 -16.53
CA SER A 104 3.35 15.08 -17.15
C SER A 104 3.55 15.19 -18.67
N ARG A 105 4.73 14.79 -19.17
CA ARG A 105 5.07 14.76 -20.59
C ARG A 105 4.43 13.61 -21.38
N ILE A 106 3.84 12.62 -20.70
CA ILE A 106 3.24 11.42 -21.29
C ILE A 106 1.83 11.21 -20.69
N PRO A 107 0.77 11.80 -21.29
CA PRO A 107 -0.56 11.87 -20.68
C PRO A 107 -1.19 10.50 -20.37
N TRP A 108 -1.02 9.52 -21.26
CA TRP A 108 -1.58 8.18 -21.07
C TRP A 108 -0.96 7.45 -19.88
N LEU A 109 0.36 7.62 -19.68
CA LEU A 109 1.09 7.00 -18.58
C LEU A 109 0.77 7.67 -17.25
N LEU A 110 0.57 8.99 -17.26
CA LEU A 110 0.09 9.74 -16.10
C LEU A 110 -1.29 9.22 -15.63
N THR A 111 -2.22 8.96 -16.54
CA THR A 111 -3.54 8.40 -16.19
C THR A 111 -3.41 7.01 -15.57
N LEU A 112 -2.57 6.14 -16.12
CA LEU A 112 -2.32 4.80 -15.54
C LEU A 112 -1.81 4.88 -14.10
N PHE A 113 -0.89 5.81 -13.83
CA PHE A 113 -0.35 5.99 -12.49
C PHE A 113 -1.43 6.53 -11.54
N LYS A 114 -2.27 7.47 -11.99
CA LYS A 114 -3.37 8.01 -11.17
C LYS A 114 -4.45 6.98 -10.82
N LEU A 115 -4.65 5.96 -11.66
CA LEU A 115 -5.60 4.87 -11.37
C LEU A 115 -5.14 3.98 -10.21
N ASN A 116 -3.83 3.88 -9.98
CA ASN A 116 -3.29 3.07 -8.90
C ASN A 116 -3.58 3.72 -7.53
N PRO A 117 -4.34 3.07 -6.62
CA PRO A 117 -4.67 3.62 -5.30
C PRO A 117 -3.45 3.83 -4.40
N MET A 118 -2.30 3.22 -4.71
CA MET A 118 -1.05 3.48 -4.00
C MET A 118 -0.39 4.80 -4.41
N THR A 119 -0.67 5.33 -5.60
CA THR A 119 -0.04 6.56 -6.11
C THR A 119 -0.31 7.77 -5.21
N PRO A 120 -1.56 8.08 -4.81
CA PRO A 120 -1.83 9.21 -3.92
C PRO A 120 -1.17 9.06 -2.54
N VAL A 121 -1.02 7.82 -2.06
CA VAL A 121 -0.43 7.54 -0.74
C VAL A 121 1.09 7.75 -0.77
N ILE A 122 1.75 7.34 -1.85
CA ILE A 122 3.19 7.56 -2.06
C ILE A 122 3.48 9.06 -2.20
N GLU A 123 2.68 9.78 -2.97
CA GLU A 123 2.84 11.23 -3.14
C GLU A 123 2.58 11.99 -1.83
N ALA A 124 1.54 11.63 -1.06
CA ALA A 124 1.29 12.23 0.24
C ALA A 124 2.42 11.97 1.24
N THR A 125 3.02 10.78 1.20
CA THR A 125 4.19 10.45 2.03
C THR A 125 5.40 11.31 1.61
N ARG A 126 5.63 11.48 0.31
CA ARG A 126 6.68 12.38 -0.21
C ARG A 126 6.43 13.83 0.20
N ALA A 127 5.19 14.31 0.08
CA ALA A 127 4.78 15.64 0.47
C ALA A 127 5.01 15.91 1.97
N ALA A 128 4.83 14.90 2.83
CA ALA A 128 5.11 15.01 4.26
C ALA A 128 6.59 15.30 4.57
N PHE A 129 7.52 14.68 3.83
CA PHE A 129 8.96 14.86 4.05
C PHE A 129 9.58 16.04 3.29
N PHE A 130 9.08 16.36 2.10
CA PHE A 130 9.70 17.35 1.21
C PHE A 130 8.84 18.60 0.96
N GLY A 131 7.65 18.71 1.55
CA GLY A 131 6.83 19.92 1.49
C GLY A 131 6.05 20.13 0.19
N TYR A 132 5.84 19.10 -0.63
CA TYR A 132 5.02 19.16 -1.84
C TYR A 132 3.51 19.34 -1.53
N PRO A 133 2.69 19.84 -2.49
CA PRO A 133 1.24 19.91 -2.32
C PRO A 133 0.61 18.52 -2.25
N ILE A 134 -0.40 18.36 -1.39
CA ILE A 134 -1.16 17.11 -1.24
C ILE A 134 -2.38 17.12 -2.17
N ASP A 135 -2.58 16.01 -2.88
CA ASP A 135 -3.81 15.74 -3.62
C ASP A 135 -4.85 15.04 -2.72
N TRP A 136 -5.75 15.85 -2.16
CA TRP A 136 -6.85 15.38 -1.30
C TRP A 136 -7.85 14.49 -2.02
N LEU A 137 -8.12 14.76 -3.31
CA LEU A 137 -9.06 13.97 -4.10
C LEU A 137 -8.47 12.59 -4.37
N GLY A 138 -7.18 12.52 -4.69
CA GLY A 138 -6.45 11.27 -4.82
C GLY A 138 -6.45 10.45 -3.52
N LEU A 139 -6.24 11.09 -2.37
CA LEU A 139 -6.30 10.40 -1.07
C LEU A 139 -7.70 9.88 -0.75
N LEU A 140 -8.76 10.66 -1.04
CA LEU A 140 -10.14 10.19 -0.87
C LEU A 140 -10.45 9.00 -1.78
N TYR A 141 -9.98 9.03 -3.03
CA TYR A 141 -10.06 7.90 -3.95
C TYR A 141 -9.35 6.67 -3.37
N ALA A 142 -8.10 6.80 -2.92
CA ALA A 142 -7.35 5.71 -2.32
C ALA A 142 -8.05 5.13 -1.07
N ALA A 143 -8.60 6.00 -0.21
CA ALA A 143 -9.37 5.59 0.97
C ALA A 143 -10.63 4.81 0.59
N SER A 144 -11.44 5.35 -0.32
CA SER A 144 -12.67 4.68 -0.78
C SER A 144 -12.39 3.34 -1.44
N PHE A 145 -11.37 3.26 -2.30
CA PHE A 145 -10.95 2.02 -2.94
C PHE A 145 -10.48 0.99 -1.92
N THR A 146 -9.67 1.41 -0.94
CA THR A 146 -9.20 0.55 0.16
C THR A 146 -10.36 -0.02 0.95
N THR A 147 -11.37 0.79 1.31
CA THR A 147 -12.56 0.32 2.00
C THR A 147 -13.32 -0.73 1.18
N VAL A 148 -13.53 -0.49 -0.11
CA VAL A 148 -14.20 -1.44 -1.00
C VAL A 148 -13.43 -2.76 -1.10
N VAL A 149 -12.11 -2.71 -1.32
CA VAL A 149 -11.25 -3.89 -1.42
C VAL A 149 -11.25 -4.69 -0.12
N LEU A 150 -11.17 -4.00 1.03
CA LEU A 150 -11.20 -4.64 2.34
C LEU A 150 -12.53 -5.36 2.58
N LEU A 151 -13.66 -4.69 2.31
CA LEU A 151 -14.98 -5.29 2.45
C LEU A 151 -15.16 -6.49 1.52
N LEU A 152 -14.77 -6.38 0.26
CA LEU A 152 -14.81 -7.50 -0.69
C LEU A 152 -13.93 -8.66 -0.22
N GLY A 153 -12.72 -8.38 0.28
CA GLY A 153 -11.83 -9.40 0.84
C GLY A 153 -12.45 -10.15 1.99
N LEU A 154 -13.03 -9.43 2.96
CA LEU A 154 -13.71 -10.04 4.10
C LEU A 154 -14.94 -10.85 3.69
N LEU A 155 -15.72 -10.38 2.71
CA LEU A 155 -16.90 -11.10 2.21
C LEU A 155 -16.53 -12.40 1.49
N VAL A 156 -15.54 -12.35 0.58
CA VAL A 156 -15.08 -13.52 -0.16
C VAL A 156 -14.44 -14.52 0.80
N PHE A 157 -13.64 -14.05 1.76
CA PHE A 157 -13.01 -14.91 2.76
C PHE A 157 -14.05 -15.66 3.60
N ASN A 158 -15.06 -14.96 4.12
CA ASN A 158 -16.15 -15.58 4.88
C ASN A 158 -16.91 -16.64 4.07
N ARG A 159 -17.12 -16.40 2.78
CA ARG A 159 -17.81 -17.36 1.90
C ARG A 159 -16.98 -18.62 1.67
N VAL A 160 -15.68 -18.45 1.44
CA VAL A 160 -14.74 -19.56 1.24
C VAL A 160 -14.58 -20.37 2.53
N GLU A 161 -14.48 -19.72 3.69
CA GLU A 161 -14.37 -20.38 5.00
C GLU A 161 -15.57 -21.30 5.29
N ARG A 162 -16.80 -20.87 4.98
CA ARG A 162 -18.01 -21.71 5.12
C ARG A 162 -18.00 -22.94 4.22
N SER A 163 -17.53 -22.81 2.97
CA SER A 163 -17.47 -23.93 2.03
C SER A 163 -16.45 -25.00 2.41
N PHE A 164 -15.46 -24.67 3.23
CA PHE A 164 -14.47 -25.64 3.74
C PHE A 164 -14.93 -26.38 5.01
N ALA A 165 -15.94 -25.88 5.71
CA ALA A 165 -16.50 -26.54 6.88
C ALA A 165 -17.31 -27.79 6.51
N ASP A 166 -17.82 -27.88 5.27
CA ASP A 166 -18.65 -29.00 4.78
C ASP A 166 -17.84 -30.16 4.14
N ILE A 167 -16.51 -30.03 4.03
CA ILE A 167 -15.65 -31.03 3.35
C ILE A 167 -14.73 -31.77 4.35
N VAL A 168 -14.92 -31.58 5.66
CA VAL A 168 -14.14 -32.26 6.72
C VAL A 168 -15.06 -33.00 7.67
#